data_AF-A0A2W2LVR0-F1
#
_entry.id   AF-A0A2W2LVR0-F1
#
_cell.length_a   1.000
_cell.length_b   1.000
_cell.length_c   1.000
_cell.angle_alpha   90.00
_cell.angle_beta   90.00
_cell.angle_gamma   90.00
#
_symmetry.space_group_name_H-M   'P 1'
#
loop_
_entity.id
_entity.type
_entity.pdbx_description
1 polymer ?
#
loop_
_entity_poly.entity_id
_entity_poly.type
_entity_poly.pdbx_seq_one_letter_code
_entity_poly.pdbx_strand_id
1 'polypeptide(L)'
;MSSPHPAALRTRALELVSEGHSAKEVARQLGIPPQTVYRWQRSRASQSNLTQARTRIEELEGEVLLCRRVIDVMRQVMPPKDVTK
;
A
#
# COMPACT_ATOMS: atom_id res chain seq x y z
N MET A 1 -2.51 -14.78 17.47
CA MET A 1 -2.64 -14.33 18.87
C MET A 1 -2.09 -12.91 18.98
N SER A 2 -2.97 -11.90 18.94
CA SER A 2 -2.59 -10.49 19.01
C SER A 2 -2.38 -10.14 20.48
N SER A 3 -1.12 -10.05 20.91
CA SER A 3 -0.84 -9.54 22.26
C SER A 3 -1.35 -8.09 22.34
N PRO A 4 -2.14 -7.72 23.35
CA PRO A 4 -2.72 -6.40 23.52
C PRO A 4 -1.64 -5.44 24.04
N HIS A 5 -0.65 -5.16 23.20
CA HIS A 5 0.15 -3.96 23.44
C HIS A 5 -0.75 -2.77 23.10
N PRO A 6 -0.86 -1.77 23.99
CA PRO A 6 -1.67 -0.58 23.76
C PRO A 6 -1.37 0.01 22.39
N ALA A 7 -2.41 0.30 21.61
CA ALA A 7 -2.26 0.91 20.29
C ALA A 7 -1.40 2.19 20.35
N ALA A 8 -1.47 2.93 21.47
CA ALA A 8 -0.64 4.09 21.75
C ALA A 8 0.87 3.78 21.75
N LEU A 9 1.32 2.66 22.36
CA LEU A 9 2.74 2.28 22.37
C LEU A 9 3.23 1.93 20.97
N ARG A 10 2.40 1.24 20.19
CA ARG A 10 2.71 0.92 18.79
C ARG A 10 2.86 2.19 17.98
N THR A 11 1.92 3.13 18.10
CA THR A 11 1.96 4.40 17.38
C THR A 11 3.22 5.17 17.75
N ARG A 12 3.50 5.33 19.05
CA ARG A 12 4.68 6.06 19.52
C ARG A 12 6.00 5.42 19.06
N ALA A 13 6.09 4.09 19.10
CA ALA A 13 7.27 3.38 18.61
C ALA A 13 7.50 3.61 17.10
N LEU A 14 6.43 3.61 16.31
CA LEU A 14 6.50 3.84 14.87
C LEU A 14 6.83 5.29 14.52
N GLU A 15 6.40 6.26 15.33
CA GLU A 15 6.77 7.68 15.21
C GLU A 15 8.28 7.89 15.43
N LEU A 16 8.82 7.42 16.55
CA LEU A 16 10.24 7.55 16.88
C LEU A 16 11.14 6.90 15.82
N VAL A 17 10.70 5.75 15.29
CA VAL A 17 11.36 5.10 14.15
C VAL A 17 11.35 6.01 12.90
N SER A 18 10.22 6.64 12.57
CA SER A 18 10.17 7.56 11.42
C SER A 18 10.99 8.83 11.63
N GLU A 19 11.22 9.24 12.88
CA GLU A 19 12.15 10.32 13.24
C GLU A 19 13.63 9.90 13.12
N GLY A 20 13.92 8.64 12.77
CA GLY A 20 15.28 8.13 12.54
C GLY A 20 15.89 7.36 13.71
N HIS A 21 15.15 7.15 14.81
CA HIS A 21 15.65 6.34 15.92
C HIS A 21 15.73 4.86 15.54
N SER A 22 16.80 4.19 15.99
CA SER A 22 16.94 2.75 15.78
C SER A 22 15.89 1.97 16.59
N ALA A 23 15.44 0.82 16.07
CA ALA A 23 14.47 -0.04 16.77
C ALA A 23 14.95 -0.46 18.17
N LYS A 24 16.26 -0.60 18.38
CA LYS A 24 16.85 -0.91 19.69
C LYS A 24 16.73 0.28 20.66
N GLU A 25 16.96 1.49 20.19
CA GLU A 25 16.84 2.70 21.02
C GLU A 25 15.38 2.94 21.41
N VAL A 26 14.46 2.83 20.45
CA VAL A 26 13.02 2.94 20.71
C VAL A 26 12.53 1.88 21.71
N ALA A 27 13.01 0.64 21.57
CA ALA A 27 12.69 -0.44 22.49
C ALA A 27 13.16 -0.14 23.92
N ARG A 28 14.38 0.39 24.07
CA ARG A 28 14.93 0.83 25.35
C ARG A 28 14.12 1.97 25.97
N GLN A 29 13.79 2.99 25.16
CA GLN A 29 13.00 4.15 25.61
C GLN A 29 11.58 3.77 26.06
N LEU A 30 10.95 2.82 25.38
CA LEU A 30 9.57 2.40 25.67
C LEU A 30 9.48 1.18 26.59
N GLY A 31 10.60 0.60 27.01
CA GLY A 31 10.63 -0.56 27.91
C GLY A 31 10.03 -1.84 27.30
N ILE A 32 10.12 -2.01 25.98
CA ILE A 32 9.54 -3.16 25.27
C ILE A 32 10.63 -3.99 24.56
N PRO A 33 10.35 -5.26 24.22
CA PRO A 33 11.30 -6.07 23.47
C PRO A 33 11.57 -5.46 22.06
N PRO A 34 12.83 -5.38 21.61
CA PRO A 34 13.16 -4.84 20.28
C PRO A 34 12.54 -5.65 19.14
N GLN A 35 12.34 -6.95 19.33
CA GLN A 35 11.62 -7.79 18.37
C GLN A 35 10.19 -7.30 18.09
N THR A 36 9.51 -6.74 19.10
CA THR A 36 8.17 -6.15 18.96
C THR A 36 8.20 -4.93 18.05
N VAL A 37 9.21 -4.07 18.21
CA VAL A 37 9.42 -2.87 17.36
C VAL A 37 9.68 -3.28 15.91
N TYR A 38 10.57 -4.25 15.67
CA TYR A 38 10.83 -4.79 14.32
C TYR A 38 9.57 -5.38 13.68
N ARG A 39 8.74 -6.12 14.45
CA ARG A 39 7.49 -6.68 13.95
C ARG A 39 6.51 -5.58 13.52
N TRP A 40 6.42 -4.50 14.29
CA TRP A 40 5.56 -3.36 13.93
C TRP A 40 6.06 -2.60 12.72
N GLN A 41 7.38 -2.38 12.59
CA GLN A 41 7.98 -1.78 11.40
C GLN A 41 7.65 -2.57 10.15
N ARG A 42 7.85 -3.90 10.19
CA ARG A 42 7.51 -4.79 9.07
C ARG A 42 6.03 -4.73 8.72
N SER A 43 5.15 -4.77 9.72
CA SER A 43 3.71 -4.63 9.49
C SER A 43 3.34 -3.29 8.87
N ARG A 44 3.95 -2.17 9.31
CA ARG A 44 3.71 -0.83 8.73
C ARG A 44 4.14 -0.78 7.26
N ALA A 45 5.33 -1.31 6.93
CA ALA A 45 5.80 -1.38 5.55
C ALA A 45 4.87 -2.21 4.66
N SER A 46 4.43 -3.39 5.12
CA SER A 46 3.45 -4.21 4.38
C SER A 46 2.12 -3.49 4.16
N GLN A 47 1.61 -2.76 5.15
CA GLN A 47 0.39 -1.96 5.01
C GLN A 47 0.58 -0.81 4.02
N SER A 48 1.72 -0.11 4.07
CA SER A 48 2.05 0.96 3.13
C SER A 48 2.09 0.46 1.69
N ASN A 49 2.74 -0.68 1.44
CA ASN A 49 2.81 -1.30 0.12
C ASN A 49 1.42 -1.71 -0.38
N LEU A 50 0.57 -2.24 0.51
CA LEU A 50 -0.79 -2.62 0.18
C LEU A 50 -1.65 -1.40 -0.17
N THR A 51 -1.53 -0.30 0.57
CA THR A 51 -2.20 0.97 0.23
C THR A 51 -1.74 1.49 -1.13
N GLN A 52 -0.44 1.53 -1.38
CA GLN A 52 0.11 1.96 -2.67
C GLN A 52 -0.39 1.10 -3.83
N ALA A 53 -0.40 -0.23 -3.66
CA ALA A 53 -0.90 -1.16 -4.68
C ALA A 53 -2.37 -0.92 -4.98
N ARG A 54 -3.20 -0.68 -3.96
CA ARG A 54 -4.63 -0.37 -4.12
C ARG A 54 -4.84 0.93 -4.92
N THR A 55 -4.12 1.99 -4.58
CA THR A 55 -4.18 3.26 -5.33
C THR A 55 -3.80 3.07 -6.79
N ARG A 56 -2.73 2.30 -7.06
CA ARG A 56 -2.30 2.04 -8.44
C ARG A 56 -3.32 1.20 -9.22
N ILE A 57 -3.98 0.24 -8.57
CA ILE A 57 -5.04 -0.55 -9.20
C ILE A 57 -6.20 0.36 -9.61
N GLU A 58 -6.68 1.22 -8.71
CA GLU A 58 -7.79 2.14 -9.00
C GLU A 58 -7.48 3.09 -10.17
N GLU A 59 -6.27 3.64 -10.20
CA GLU A 59 -5.79 4.48 -11.30
C GLU A 59 -5.79 3.72 -12.63
N LEU A 60 -5.19 2.53 -12.66
CA LEU A 60 -5.10 1.71 -13.86
C LEU A 60 -6.48 1.24 -14.34
N GLU A 61 -7.39 0.91 -13.42
CA GLU A 61 -8.78 0.56 -13.75
C GLU A 61 -9.49 1.74 -14.42
N GLY A 62 -9.25 2.97 -13.95
CA GLY A 62 -9.75 4.19 -14.57
C GLY A 62 -9.20 4.42 -15.99
N GLU A 63 -7.89 4.26 -16.18
CA GLU A 63 -7.24 4.34 -17.49
C GLU A 63 -7.78 3.28 -18.47
N VAL A 64 -7.89 2.03 -18.04
CA VAL A 64 -8.42 0.92 -18.86
C VAL A 64 -9.85 1.22 -19.30
N LEU A 65 -10.68 1.74 -18.39
CA LEU A 65 -12.06 2.07 -18.67
C LEU A 65 -12.18 3.24 -19.67
N LEU A 66 -11.31 4.24 -19.57
CA LEU A 66 -11.20 5.31 -20.58
C LEU A 66 -10.81 4.75 -21.96
N CYS A 67 -9.75 3.94 -22.02
CA CYS A 67 -9.29 3.31 -23.26
C CYS A 67 -10.40 2.49 -23.92
N ARG A 68 -11.14 1.70 -23.14
CA ARG A 68 -12.28 0.92 -23.66
C ARG A 68 -13.35 1.81 -24.27
N ARG A 69 -13.75 2.89 -23.60
CA ARG A 69 -14.73 3.85 -24.15
C ARG A 69 -14.25 4.48 -25.46
N VAL A 70 -12.97 4.88 -25.52
CA VAL A 70 -12.39 5.44 -26.75
C VAL A 70 -12.44 4.43 -27.88
N ILE A 71 -12.07 3.17 -27.61
CA ILE A 71 -12.15 2.08 -28.60
C ILE A 71 -13.59 1.88 -29.06
N ASP A 72 -14.56 1.89 -28.15
CA ASP A 72 -15.97 1.69 -28.49
C ASP A 72 -16.52 2.81 -29.38
N VAL A 73 -16.19 4.07 -29.07
CA VAL A 73 -16.53 5.21 -29.95
C VAL A 73 -15.84 5.07 -31.30
N MET A 74 -14.55 4.71 -31.32
CA MET A 74 -13.80 4.54 -32.56
C MET A 74 -14.39 3.43 -33.44
N ARG A 75 -14.85 2.32 -32.85
CA ARG A 75 -15.54 1.23 -33.57
C ARG A 75 -16.87 1.67 -34.18
N GLN A 76 -17.58 2.61 -33.55
CA GLN A 76 -18.83 3.14 -34.11
C GLN A 76 -18.56 3.98 -35.37
N VAL A 77 -17.49 4.78 -35.36
CA VAL A 77 -17.12 5.65 -36.49
C VAL A 77 -16.39 4.89 -37.59
N MET A 78 -15.55 3.92 -37.20
CA MET A 78 -14.78 3.07 -38.09
C MET A 78 -15.01 1.61 -37.72
N PRO A 79 -16.01 0.95 -38.32
CA PRO A 79 -16.17 -0.47 -38.14
C PRO A 79 -14.90 -1.19 -38.63
N PRO A 80 -14.46 -2.25 -37.93
CA PRO A 80 -13.29 -3.01 -38.36
C PRO A 80 -13.46 -3.46 -39.80
N LYS A 81 -12.41 -3.33 -40.62
CA LYS A 81 -12.41 -3.96 -41.95
C LYS A 81 -12.59 -5.46 -41.77
N ASP A 82 -13.57 -6.05 -42.47
CA ASP A 82 -13.68 -7.50 -42.55
C ASP A 82 -12.34 -8.06 -43.06
N VAL A 83 -11.75 -8.97 -42.29
CA VAL A 83 -10.61 -9.74 -42.76
C VAL A 83 -11.16 -10.68 -43.83
N THR A 84 -10.93 -10.32 -45.10
CA THR A 84 -11.23 -11.19 -46.24
C THR A 84 -10.51 -12.52 -46.04
N LYS A 85 -11.29 -13.60 -46.00
CA LYS A 85 -10.85 -14.97 -45.79
C LYS A 85 -10.17 -15.54 -47.03
#